data_AF-A0AA97E1S1-F1
#
_entry.id   AF-A0AA97E1S1-F1
#
_cell.length_a   1.000
_cell.length_b   1.000
_cell.length_c   1.000
_cell.angle_alpha   90.00
_cell.angle_beta   90.00
_cell.angle_gamma   90.00
#
_symmetry.space_group_name_H-M   'P 1'
#
loop_
_entity.id
_entity.type
_entity.pdbx_description
1 polymer ?
#
loop_
_entity_poly.entity_id
_entity_poly.type
_entity_poly.pdbx_seq_one_letter_code
_entity_poly.pdbx_strand_id
1 'polypeptide(L)'
;MLANLSFKAKLLLLLFIAIIGFITVTFVAMQSLSEERSANQELRTLSKIQSSNDRLNIKMLEISDGLRSISEESYSDYVNTTNQQIEKNAAIIHENIEKAVNVELKQTLEDSLITINDYSKALLALIEARHLMGFDSTSGLRGKINNMEPRSAKT
;
A
#
# COMPACT_ATOMS: atom_id res chain seq x y z
N MET A 1 -59.07 -26.53 -17.58
CA MET A 1 -59.92 -25.54 -18.29
C MET A 1 -59.28 -24.88 -19.52
N LEU A 2 -58.02 -25.18 -19.89
CA LEU A 2 -57.39 -24.72 -21.15
C LEU A 2 -57.81 -25.55 -22.39
N ALA A 3 -58.60 -26.61 -22.21
CA ALA A 3 -58.95 -27.55 -23.28
C ALA A 3 -59.81 -26.93 -24.39
N ASN A 4 -60.70 -25.99 -24.06
CA ASN A 4 -61.68 -25.36 -24.97
C ASN A 4 -61.17 -24.11 -25.72
N LEU A 5 -59.91 -23.72 -25.55
CA LEU A 5 -59.34 -22.64 -26.35
C LEU A 5 -59.02 -23.11 -27.77
N SER A 6 -59.39 -22.28 -28.75
CA SER A 6 -58.98 -22.42 -30.15
C SER A 6 -57.47 -22.67 -30.26
N PHE A 7 -57.05 -23.55 -31.17
CA PHE A 7 -55.65 -23.88 -31.41
C PHE A 7 -54.77 -22.63 -31.58
N LYS A 8 -55.28 -21.59 -32.25
CA LYS A 8 -54.59 -20.31 -32.41
C LYS A 8 -54.31 -19.60 -31.09
N ALA A 9 -55.25 -19.67 -30.14
CA ALA A 9 -55.12 -19.03 -28.84
C ALA A 9 -54.12 -19.77 -27.94
N LYS A 10 -54.04 -21.10 -28.03
CA LYS A 10 -52.99 -21.89 -27.35
C LYS A 10 -51.60 -21.51 -27.85
N LEU A 11 -51.46 -21.31 -29.16
CA LEU A 11 -50.18 -20.94 -29.79
C LEU A 11 -49.76 -19.50 -29.41
N LEU A 12 -50.70 -18.56 -29.35
CA LEU A 12 -50.47 -17.20 -28.86
C LEU A 12 -50.06 -17.16 -27.38
N LEU A 13 -50.72 -17.94 -26.53
CA LEU A 13 -50.40 -18.01 -25.11
C LEU A 13 -49.01 -18.62 -24.87
N LEU A 14 -48.65 -19.66 -25.62
CA LEU A 14 -47.32 -20.27 -25.55
C LEU A 14 -46.23 -19.28 -26.00
N LEU A 15 -46.48 -18.53 -27.07
CA LEU A 15 -45.59 -17.47 -27.53
C LEU A 15 -45.36 -16.41 -26.43
N PHE A 16 -46.43 -16.00 -25.75
CA PHE A 16 -46.35 -14.99 -24.69
C PHE A 16 -45.51 -15.47 -23.50
N ILE A 17 -45.72 -16.72 -23.06
CA ILE A 17 -44.95 -17.33 -21.97
C ILE A 17 -43.48 -17.47 -22.36
N ALA A 18 -43.19 -17.88 -23.61
CA ALA A 18 -41.82 -18.01 -24.10
C ALA A 18 -41.09 -16.64 -24.12
N ILE A 19 -41.76 -15.58 -24.56
CA ILE A 19 -41.20 -14.22 -24.56
C ILE A 19 -40.90 -13.75 -23.13
N ILE A 20 -41.85 -13.91 -22.21
CA ILE A 20 -41.66 -13.52 -20.80
C ILE A 20 -40.52 -14.30 -20.16
N GLY A 21 -40.46 -15.62 -20.40
CA GLY A 21 -39.38 -16.46 -19.90
C GLY A 21 -38.01 -16.02 -20.43
N PHE A 22 -37.93 -15.70 -21.73
CA PHE A 22 -36.70 -15.22 -22.35
C PHE A 22 -36.24 -13.88 -21.77
N ILE A 23 -37.16 -12.93 -21.57
CA ILE A 23 -36.87 -11.63 -20.95
C ILE A 23 -36.32 -11.83 -19.53
N THR A 24 -36.95 -12.70 -18.74
CA THR A 24 -36.55 -12.96 -17.36
C THR A 24 -35.15 -13.56 -17.26
N VAL A 25 -34.84 -14.58 -18.08
CA VAL A 25 -33.51 -15.20 -18.12
C VAL A 25 -32.44 -14.20 -18.56
N THR A 26 -32.74 -13.37 -19.55
CA THR A 26 -31.82 -12.33 -20.03
C THR A 26 -31.55 -11.28 -18.94
N PHE A 27 -32.59 -10.88 -18.20
CA PHE A 27 -32.45 -9.92 -17.10
C PHE A 27 -31.56 -10.47 -15.97
N VAL A 28 -31.81 -11.71 -15.56
CA VAL A 28 -30.99 -12.39 -14.54
C VAL A 28 -29.54 -12.51 -15.01
N ALA A 29 -29.30 -12.92 -16.26
CA ALA A 29 -27.96 -13.01 -16.83
C ALA A 29 -27.24 -11.65 -16.85
N MET A 30 -27.95 -10.57 -17.20
CA MET A 30 -27.38 -9.22 -17.15
C MET A 30 -27.02 -8.80 -15.72
N GLN A 31 -27.87 -9.10 -14.74
CA GLN A 31 -27.59 -8.82 -13.33
C GLN A 31 -26.35 -9.59 -12.84
N SER A 32 -26.27 -10.89 -13.13
CA SER A 32 -25.11 -11.71 -12.75
C SER A 32 -23.81 -11.20 -13.38
N LEU A 33 -23.83 -10.82 -14.66
CA LEU A 33 -22.65 -10.24 -15.32
C LEU A 33 -22.24 -8.89 -14.71
N SER A 34 -23.21 -8.09 -14.26
CA SER A 34 -22.95 -6.81 -13.60
C SER A 34 -22.27 -7.01 -12.25
N GLU A 35 -22.78 -7.94 -11.44
CA GLU A 35 -22.21 -8.30 -10.14
C GLU A 35 -20.79 -8.88 -10.29
N GLU A 36 -20.58 -9.76 -11.26
CA GLU A 36 -19.26 -10.35 -11.53
C GLU A 36 -18.24 -9.27 -11.94
N ARG A 37 -18.64 -8.32 -12.80
CA ARG A 37 -17.78 -7.18 -13.17
C ARG A 37 -17.43 -6.31 -11.98
N SER A 38 -18.41 -6.01 -11.12
CA SER A 38 -18.19 -5.20 -9.93
C SER A 38 -17.25 -5.90 -8.94
N ALA A 39 -17.47 -7.19 -8.68
CA ALA A 39 -16.60 -7.99 -7.81
C ALA A 39 -15.17 -8.07 -8.38
N ASN A 40 -15.03 -8.23 -9.70
CA ASN A 40 -13.71 -8.24 -10.35
C ASN A 40 -12.99 -6.88 -10.21
N GLN A 41 -13.72 -5.78 -10.36
CA GLN A 41 -13.16 -4.43 -10.16
C GLN A 41 -12.69 -4.23 -8.72
N GLU A 42 -13.48 -4.66 -7.73
CA GLU A 42 -13.11 -4.60 -6.32
C GLU A 42 -11.86 -5.43 -6.02
N LEU A 43 -11.83 -6.69 -6.50
CA LEU A 43 -10.65 -7.55 -6.37
C LEU A 43 -9.41 -6.93 -7.00
N ARG A 44 -9.52 -6.34 -8.20
CA ARG A 44 -8.40 -5.64 -8.85
C ARG A 44 -7.90 -4.47 -8.00
N THR A 45 -8.81 -3.71 -7.38
CA THR A 45 -8.44 -2.60 -6.49
C THR A 45 -7.73 -3.13 -5.25
N LEU A 46 -8.26 -4.18 -4.62
CA LEU A 46 -7.64 -4.81 -3.46
C LEU A 46 -6.24 -5.35 -3.78
N SER A 47 -6.07 -6.05 -4.90
CA SER A 47 -4.77 -6.57 -5.34
C SER A 47 -3.76 -5.45 -5.61
N LYS A 48 -4.20 -4.31 -6.15
CA LYS A 48 -3.33 -3.13 -6.32
C LYS A 48 -2.92 -2.53 -4.97
N ILE A 49 -3.86 -2.40 -4.03
CA ILE A 49 -3.58 -1.92 -2.67
C ILE A 49 -2.57 -2.85 -1.99
N GLN A 50 -2.80 -4.16 -2.05
CA GLN A 50 -1.90 -5.17 -1.48
C GLN A 50 -0.49 -5.07 -2.10
N SER A 51 -0.38 -5.07 -3.43
CA SER A 51 0.92 -4.97 -4.11
C SER A 51 1.65 -3.67 -3.79
N SER A 52 0.93 -2.56 -3.67
CA SER A 52 1.50 -1.29 -3.22
C SER A 52 2.02 -1.38 -1.79
N ASN A 53 1.26 -2.00 -0.87
CA ASN A 53 1.66 -2.19 0.51
C ASN A 53 2.90 -3.09 0.66
N ASP A 54 2.98 -4.17 -0.12
CA ASP A 54 4.16 -5.04 -0.15
C ASP A 54 5.41 -4.29 -0.62
N ARG A 55 5.26 -3.44 -1.64
CA ARG A 55 6.36 -2.58 -2.11
C ARG A 55 6.80 -1.57 -1.05
N LEU A 56 5.86 -0.99 -0.31
CA LEU A 56 6.16 -0.06 0.79
C LEU A 56 7.02 -0.74 1.87
N ASN A 57 6.63 -1.94 2.29
CA ASN A 57 7.38 -2.72 3.28
C ASN A 57 8.81 -3.02 2.81
N ILE A 58 8.98 -3.44 1.55
CA ILE A 58 10.30 -3.69 0.97
C ILE A 58 11.15 -2.42 0.96
N LYS A 59 10.59 -1.28 0.54
CA LYS A 59 11.33 0.00 0.53
C LYS A 59 11.72 0.45 1.92
N MET A 60 10.87 0.21 2.91
CA MET A 60 11.20 0.56 4.28
C MET A 60 12.34 -0.30 4.85
N LEU A 61 12.37 -1.59 4.50
CA LEU A 61 13.49 -2.48 4.83
C LEU A 61 14.78 -2.07 4.12
N GLU A 62 14.72 -1.73 2.82
CA GLU A 62 15.89 -1.22 2.07
C GLU A 62 16.50 0.02 2.72
N ILE A 63 15.65 0.97 3.17
CA ILE A 63 16.11 2.14 3.92
C ILE A 63 16.83 1.69 5.19
N SER A 64 16.20 0.86 6.02
CA SER A 64 16.81 0.35 7.25
C SER A 64 18.16 -0.36 7.01
N ASP A 65 18.28 -1.17 5.97
CA ASP A 65 19.53 -1.86 5.65
C ASP A 65 20.62 -0.89 5.17
N GLY A 66 20.25 0.10 4.36
CA GLY A 66 21.16 1.15 3.88
C GLY A 66 21.79 1.99 5.00
N LEU A 67 21.16 2.02 6.19
CA LEU A 67 21.70 2.73 7.35
C LEU A 67 23.10 2.25 7.72
N ARG A 68 23.42 0.96 7.51
CA ARG A 68 24.73 0.40 7.86
C ARG A 68 25.88 0.98 7.05
N SER A 69 25.62 1.36 5.80
CA SER A 69 26.62 1.86 4.84
C SER A 69 26.81 3.38 4.84
N ILE A 70 26.10 4.12 5.70
CA ILE A 70 26.22 5.59 5.77
C ILE A 70 27.60 5.99 6.30
N SER A 71 28.17 7.02 5.69
CA SER A 71 29.38 7.74 6.08
C SER A 71 29.08 9.22 6.30
N GLU A 72 30.04 9.97 6.85
CA GLU A 72 29.92 11.42 7.03
C GLU A 72 29.65 12.16 5.70
N GLU A 73 30.31 11.72 4.62
CA GLU A 73 30.16 12.32 3.27
C GLU A 73 28.78 12.03 2.66
N SER A 74 28.21 10.85 2.92
CA SER A 74 26.94 10.41 2.34
C SER A 74 25.72 10.71 3.21
N TYR A 75 25.93 11.21 4.43
CA TYR A 75 24.88 11.47 5.42
C TYR A 75 23.76 12.37 4.87
N SER A 76 24.13 13.55 4.34
CA SER A 76 23.17 14.54 3.85
C SER A 76 22.31 13.99 2.72
N ASP A 77 22.94 13.33 1.74
CA ASP A 77 22.24 12.75 0.60
C ASP A 77 21.33 11.59 1.01
N TYR A 78 21.79 10.78 1.97
CA TYR A 78 21.01 9.68 2.51
C TYR A 78 19.78 10.17 3.29
N VAL A 79 19.93 11.19 4.14
CA VAL A 79 18.80 11.80 4.87
C VAL A 79 17.78 12.42 3.91
N ASN A 80 18.25 13.16 2.90
CA ASN A 80 17.37 13.75 1.89
C ASN A 80 16.61 12.67 1.10
N THR A 81 17.31 11.62 0.66
CA THR A 81 16.69 10.50 -0.05
C THR A 81 15.67 9.79 0.83
N THR A 82 16.01 9.56 2.11
CA THR A 82 15.11 8.92 3.08
C THR A 82 13.84 9.75 3.28
N ASN A 83 13.96 11.07 3.49
CA ASN A 83 12.80 11.96 3.61
C ASN A 83 11.91 11.94 2.37
N GLN A 84 12.50 12.02 1.17
CA GLN A 84 11.74 11.92 -0.08
C GLN A 84 11.01 10.57 -0.23
N GLN A 85 11.61 9.48 0.21
CA GLN A 85 10.96 8.17 0.18
C GLN A 85 9.82 8.08 1.20
N ILE A 86 9.99 8.65 2.40
CA ILE A 86 8.94 8.73 3.41
C ILE A 86 7.72 9.49 2.86
N GLU A 87 7.94 10.65 2.24
CA GLU A 87 6.86 11.44 1.63
C GLU A 87 6.15 10.67 0.50
N LYS A 88 6.91 10.01 -0.38
CA LYS A 88 6.33 9.15 -1.44
C LYS A 88 5.52 8.00 -0.85
N ASN A 89 6.03 7.36 0.19
CA ASN A 89 5.35 6.26 0.85
C ASN A 89 4.03 6.71 1.48
N ALA A 90 4.03 7.85 2.17
CA ALA A 90 2.81 8.46 2.72
C ALA A 90 1.78 8.78 1.63
N ALA A 91 2.22 9.35 0.50
CA ALA A 91 1.35 9.64 -0.63
C ALA A 91 0.70 8.38 -1.23
N ILE A 92 1.45 7.28 -1.36
CA ILE A 92 0.93 5.99 -1.85
C ILE A 92 -0.14 5.44 -0.89
N ILE A 93 0.10 5.49 0.42
CA ILE A 93 -0.87 5.01 1.41
C ILE A 93 -2.14 5.86 1.38
N HIS A 94 -2.02 7.19 1.30
CA HIS A 94 -3.17 8.07 1.12
C HIS A 94 -3.98 7.74 -0.13
N GLU A 95 -3.31 7.52 -1.27
CA GLU A 95 -3.98 7.11 -2.50
C GLU A 95 -4.71 5.76 -2.34
N ASN A 96 -4.13 4.82 -1.58
CA ASN A 96 -4.78 3.54 -1.29
C ASN A 96 -5.97 3.69 -0.34
N ILE A 97 -5.92 4.59 0.64
CA ILE A 97 -7.05 4.91 1.55
C ILE A 97 -8.23 5.48 0.75
N GLU A 98 -7.96 6.39 -0.19
CA GLU A 98 -9.00 6.96 -1.06
C GLU A 98 -9.66 5.90 -1.96
N LYS A 99 -8.89 4.91 -2.42
CA LYS A 99 -9.38 3.81 -3.26
C LYS A 99 -10.07 2.69 -2.48
N ALA A 100 -9.86 2.61 -1.17
CA ALA A 100 -10.47 1.58 -0.35
C ALA A 100 -11.98 1.83 -0.23
N VAL A 101 -12.77 0.79 -0.50
CA VAL A 101 -14.25 0.88 -0.47
C VAL A 101 -14.80 0.56 0.93
N ASN A 102 -14.15 -0.37 1.64
CA ASN A 102 -14.50 -0.79 3.00
C ASN A 102 -13.86 0.12 4.06
N VAL A 103 -14.64 0.53 5.05
CA VAL A 103 -14.21 1.27 6.25
C VAL A 103 -13.10 0.56 7.04
N GLU A 104 -13.18 -0.75 7.21
CA GLU A 104 -12.17 -1.56 7.91
C GLU A 104 -10.82 -1.54 7.17
N LEU A 105 -10.84 -1.60 5.83
CA LEU A 105 -9.65 -1.48 5.01
C LEU A 105 -9.05 -0.08 5.11
N LYS A 106 -9.89 0.98 5.11
CA LYS A 106 -9.43 2.35 5.34
C LYS A 106 -8.75 2.49 6.70
N GLN A 107 -9.40 2.02 7.76
CA GLN A 107 -8.85 2.07 9.11
C GLN A 107 -7.51 1.34 9.20
N THR A 108 -7.42 0.15 8.62
CA THR A 108 -6.16 -0.62 8.61
C THR A 108 -5.04 0.12 7.87
N LEU A 109 -5.37 0.79 6.75
CA LEU A 109 -4.39 1.60 6.01
C LEU A 109 -3.99 2.88 6.76
N GLU A 110 -4.92 3.50 7.49
CA GLU A 110 -4.64 4.64 8.37
C GLU A 110 -3.72 4.24 9.54
N ASP A 111 -4.01 3.12 10.20
CA ASP A 111 -3.18 2.58 11.28
C ASP A 111 -1.77 2.20 10.76
N SER A 112 -1.70 1.64 9.55
CA SER A 112 -0.43 1.35 8.86
C SER A 112 0.34 2.64 8.57
N LEU A 113 -0.33 3.71 8.11
CA LEU A 113 0.29 5.00 7.87
C LEU A 113 0.91 5.57 9.15
N ILE A 114 0.19 5.49 10.27
CA ILE A 114 0.70 5.94 11.58
C ILE A 114 1.96 5.15 11.95
N THR A 115 1.88 3.82 11.87
CA THR A 115 2.98 2.92 12.23
C THR A 115 4.22 3.16 11.37
N ILE A 116 4.03 3.32 10.05
CA ILE A 116 5.12 3.60 9.11
C ILE A 116 5.75 4.96 9.42
N ASN A 117 4.95 5.99 9.66
CA ASN A 117 5.46 7.32 10.00
C ASN A 117 6.26 7.31 11.31
N ASP A 118 5.81 6.59 12.32
CA ASP A 118 6.52 6.48 13.59
C ASP A 118 7.83 5.72 13.43
N TYR A 119 7.82 4.64 12.65
CA TYR A 119 9.04 3.92 12.29
C TYR A 119 10.03 4.80 11.52
N SER A 120 9.54 5.56 10.53
CA SER A 120 10.34 6.52 9.76
C SER A 120 10.99 7.60 10.63
N LYS A 121 10.24 8.17 11.58
CA LYS A 121 10.79 9.14 12.55
C LYS A 121 11.86 8.53 13.43
N ALA A 122 11.62 7.32 13.95
CA ALA A 122 12.60 6.60 14.77
C ALA A 122 13.89 6.31 13.99
N LEU A 123 13.76 5.95 12.71
CA LEU A 123 14.90 5.69 11.84
C LEU A 123 15.71 6.96 11.55
N LEU A 124 15.05 8.10 11.30
CA LEU A 124 15.73 9.40 11.17
C LEU A 124 16.44 9.82 12.46
N ALA A 125 15.80 9.64 13.61
CA ALA A 125 16.42 9.93 14.90
C ALA A 125 17.65 9.05 15.17
N LEU A 126 17.62 7.78 14.75
CA LEU A 126 18.76 6.87 14.83
C LEU A 126 19.92 7.33 13.94
N ILE A 127 19.62 7.80 12.71
CA ILE A 127 20.61 8.33 11.78
C ILE A 127 21.30 9.57 12.37
N GLU A 128 20.52 10.49 12.91
CA GLU A 128 21.03 11.70 13.56
C GLU A 128 21.90 11.36 14.78
N ALA A 129 21.44 10.44 15.64
CA ALA A 129 22.23 9.98 16.78
C ALA A 129 23.56 9.33 16.35
N ARG A 130 23.57 8.57 15.25
CA ARG A 130 24.79 7.95 14.71
C ARG A 130 25.75 8.98 14.14
N HIS A 131 25.24 9.99 13.44
CA HIS A 131 26.05 11.11 12.96
C HIS A 131 26.66 11.90 14.13
N LEU A 132 25.88 12.18 15.18
CA LEU A 132 26.38 12.84 16.39
C LEU A 132 27.51 12.04 17.06
N MET A 133 27.36 10.71 17.18
CA MET A 133 28.41 9.84 17.70
C MET A 133 29.66 9.83 16.81
N GLY A 134 29.50 10.03 15.51
CA GLY A 134 30.55 9.93 14.50
C GLY A 134 30.52 8.58 13.80
N PHE A 135 30.53 8.61 12.46
CA PHE A 135 30.55 7.40 11.64
C PHE A 135 31.92 6.70 11.66
N ASP A 136 32.99 7.43 11.98
CA ASP A 136 34.37 6.95 12.06
C ASP A 136 35.11 7.48 13.31
N SER A 137 36.39 7.13 13.46
CA SER A 137 37.22 7.50 14.62
C SER A 137 37.70 8.97 14.62
N THR A 138 37.38 9.72 13.57
CA THR A 138 37.78 11.12 13.35
C THR A 138 36.60 12.08 13.27
N SER A 139 35.37 11.58 13.10
CA SER A 139 34.12 12.34 13.06
C SER A 139 33.31 12.28 14.37
N GLY A 140 32.39 13.23 14.53
CA GLY A 140 31.47 13.29 15.67
C GLY A 140 32.12 13.34 17.06
N LEU A 141 31.41 12.82 18.06
CA LEU A 141 31.91 12.70 19.44
C LEU A 141 33.13 11.78 19.55
N ARG A 142 33.20 10.72 18.73
CA ARG A 142 34.34 9.79 18.69
C ARG A 142 35.65 10.48 18.28
N GLY A 143 35.61 11.29 17.23
CA GLY A 143 36.75 12.10 16.81
C GLY A 143 37.18 13.12 17.86
N LYS A 144 36.21 13.75 18.55
CA LYS A 144 36.50 14.70 19.64
C LYS A 144 37.23 14.02 20.80
N ILE A 145 36.82 12.83 21.21
CA ILE A 145 37.48 12.06 22.28
C ILE A 145 38.88 11.60 21.85
N ASN A 146 39.03 11.11 20.62
CA ASN A 146 40.32 10.67 20.08
C ASN A 146 41.36 11.82 20.03
N ASN A 147 40.90 13.04 19.75
CA ASN A 147 41.74 14.24 19.77
C ASN A 147 42.00 14.81 21.18
N MET A 148 41.27 14.32 22.20
CA MET A 148 41.46 14.70 23.60
C MET A 148 42.37 13.72 24.38
N GLU A 149 42.64 12.52 23.85
CA GLU A 149 43.69 11.66 24.42
C GLU A 149 45.06 12.31 24.21
N PRO A 150 45.80 12.66 25.27
CA PRO A 150 47.14 13.20 25.11
C PRO A 150 48.02 12.11 24.47
N ARG A 151 48.83 12.49 23.47
CA ARG A 151 49.95 11.70 22.90
C ARG A 151 51.06 11.42 23.93
N SER A 152 50.70 11.03 25.16
CA SER A 152 51.55 10.88 26.35
C SER A 152 51.83 9.42 26.70
N ALA A 153 51.67 8.47 25.76
CA ALA A 153 51.97 7.07 26.03
C ALA A 153 52.61 6.37 24.81
N LYS A 154 53.62 6.99 24.20
CA LYS A 154 54.61 6.28 23.38
C LYS A 154 55.99 6.94 23.56
N THR A 155 56.65 6.57 24.64
CA THR A 155 58.12 6.47 24.75
C THR A 155 58.47 5.00 24.85
#